data_AF-A0A7C1PY41-F1
#
_entry.id   AF-A0A7C1PY41-F1
#
_cell.length_a   1.000
_cell.length_b   1.000
_cell.length_c   1.000
_cell.angle_alpha   90.00
_cell.angle_beta   90.00
_cell.angle_gamma   90.00
#
_symmetry.space_group_name_H-M   'P 1'
#
loop_
_entity.id
_entity.type
_entity.pdbx_description
1 polymer ?
#
loop_
_entity_poly.entity_id
_entity_poly.type
_entity_poly.pdbx_seq_one_letter_code
_entity_poly.pdbx_strand_id
1 'polypeptide(L)'
;MNIIRVLIICITIYLTALPSFAEKAPNIPDPLKPWVEWVLHGHEEEYQCIPQYNDQSILRCNWPTGLKLSIESRSGKFEQDWSVNYESWITLPGNDLYWPENVRVNNKPAVVLKKDNRAKIKLEKGNYKITGEFHWNKLPEYLQVPRDSALVTLI
;
A
#
# COMPACT_ATOMS: atom_id res chain seq x y z
N MET A 1 -24.70 46.61 4.99
CA MET A 1 -24.71 45.18 5.37
C MET A 1 -24.12 44.26 4.31
N ASN A 2 -24.38 44.49 3.01
CA ASN A 2 -23.84 43.64 1.92
C ASN A 2 -22.33 43.82 1.67
N ILE A 3 -21.80 45.05 1.78
CA ILE A 3 -20.37 45.33 1.56
C ILE A 3 -19.48 44.63 2.59
N ILE A 4 -19.86 44.64 3.86
CA ILE A 4 -19.11 43.97 4.94
C ILE A 4 -19.10 42.44 4.73
N ARG A 5 -20.20 41.86 4.25
CA ARG A 5 -20.27 40.43 3.91
C ARG A 5 -19.39 40.07 2.72
N VAL A 6 -19.39 40.89 1.66
CA VAL A 6 -18.50 40.70 0.50
C VAL A 6 -17.04 40.84 0.93
N LEU A 7 -16.72 41.82 1.77
CA LEU A 7 -15.38 42.03 2.29
C LEU A 7 -14.90 40.83 3.12
N ILE A 8 -15.76 40.31 4.02
CA ILE A 8 -15.46 39.09 4.78
C ILE A 8 -15.22 37.92 3.85
N ILE A 9 -16.09 37.67 2.85
CA ILE A 9 -15.94 36.56 1.90
C ILE A 9 -14.62 36.68 1.11
N CYS A 10 -14.27 37.87 0.63
CA CYS A 10 -13.00 38.11 -0.05
C CYS A 10 -11.80 37.85 0.86
N ILE A 11 -11.88 38.25 2.13
CA ILE A 11 -10.82 38.02 3.12
C ILE A 11 -10.68 36.52 3.44
N THR A 12 -11.78 35.78 3.63
CA THR A 12 -11.71 34.33 3.86
C THR A 12 -11.14 33.60 2.65
N ILE A 13 -11.56 33.94 1.43
CA ILE A 13 -11.00 33.37 0.20
C ILE A 13 -9.49 33.64 0.12
N TYR A 14 -9.07 34.89 0.40
CA TYR A 14 -7.66 35.27 0.38
C TYR A 14 -6.81 34.51 1.41
N LEU A 15 -7.34 34.34 2.63
CA LEU A 15 -6.67 33.59 3.70
C LEU A 15 -6.55 32.09 3.39
N THR A 16 -7.53 31.49 2.71
CA THR A 16 -7.48 30.07 2.29
C THR A 16 -6.68 29.83 1.01
N ALA A 17 -6.37 30.88 0.24
CA ALA A 17 -5.63 30.79 -1.02
C ALA A 17 -4.11 30.91 -0.83
N LEU A 18 -3.61 31.06 0.40
CA LEU A 18 -2.18 31.04 0.66
C LEU A 18 -1.65 29.61 0.37
N PRO A 19 -0.66 29.44 -0.53
CA PRO A 19 -0.06 28.15 -0.75
C PRO A 19 0.57 27.67 0.55
N SER A 20 0.23 26.45 0.97
CA SER A 20 0.98 25.77 2.02
C SER A 20 2.36 25.47 1.44
N PHE A 21 3.38 26.22 1.91
CA PHE A 21 4.75 25.90 1.57
C PHE A 21 5.12 24.63 2.34
N ALA A 22 5.30 23.53 1.61
CA ALA A 22 6.04 22.40 2.14
C ALA A 22 7.41 22.92 2.59
N GLU A 23 7.81 22.58 3.81
CA GLU A 23 9.12 22.94 4.33
C GLU A 23 10.18 22.44 3.34
N LYS A 24 11.04 23.34 2.85
CA LYS A 24 12.12 22.94 1.96
C LYS A 24 12.96 21.89 2.68
N ALA A 25 13.41 20.88 1.94
CA ALA A 25 14.41 19.95 2.45
C ALA A 25 15.54 20.73 3.15
N PRO A 26 16.03 20.26 4.30
CA PRO A 26 17.04 20.97 5.07
C PRO A 26 18.22 21.34 4.17
N ASN A 27 18.69 22.57 4.26
CA ASN A 27 19.86 23.00 3.50
C ASN A 27 21.09 22.29 4.10
N ILE A 28 21.59 21.27 3.41
CA ILE A 28 22.77 20.50 3.81
C ILE A 28 24.02 21.16 3.21
N PRO A 29 24.93 21.72 4.03
CA PRO A 29 26.20 22.30 3.56
C PRO A 29 27.02 21.31 2.73
N ASP A 30 27.74 21.80 1.71
CA ASP A 30 28.55 20.96 0.81
C ASP A 30 29.50 19.98 1.55
N PRO A 31 30.19 20.37 2.64
CA PRO A 31 31.06 19.45 3.38
C PRO A 31 30.32 18.26 4.03
N LEU A 32 29.01 18.40 4.30
CA LEU A 32 28.20 17.37 4.97
C LEU A 32 27.47 16.45 3.99
N LYS A 33 27.33 16.82 2.71
CA LYS A 33 26.66 15.99 1.70
C LYS A 33 27.18 14.55 1.61
N PRO A 34 28.50 14.27 1.68
CA PRO A 34 29.00 12.90 1.63
C PRO A 34 28.57 12.02 2.80
N TRP A 35 28.16 12.61 3.93
CA TRP A 35 27.78 11.90 5.16
C TRP A 35 26.30 11.50 5.19
N VAL A 36 25.48 12.01 4.28
CA VAL A 36 24.02 11.79 4.28
C VAL A 36 23.68 10.30 4.28
N GLU A 37 24.25 9.54 3.34
CA GLU A 37 24.00 8.08 3.25
C GLU A 37 24.49 7.34 4.50
N TRP A 38 25.61 7.77 5.09
CA TRP A 38 26.14 7.15 6.31
C TRP A 38 25.24 7.42 7.52
N VAL A 39 24.69 8.64 7.65
CA VAL A 39 23.76 9.00 8.72
C VAL A 39 22.42 8.27 8.56
N LEU A 40 21.96 8.10 7.32
CA LEU A 40 20.69 7.43 6.99
C LEU A 40 20.78 5.91 7.01
N HIS A 41 21.98 5.34 7.11
CA HIS A 41 22.19 3.90 7.16
C HIS A 41 21.49 3.28 8.39
N GLY A 42 20.65 2.28 8.15
CA GLY A 42 19.80 1.66 9.17
C GLY A 42 18.46 2.35 9.42
N HIS A 43 18.21 3.50 8.77
CA HIS A 43 16.95 4.25 8.82
C HIS A 43 16.21 4.22 7.48
N GLU A 44 16.54 3.27 6.60
CA GLU A 44 16.00 3.19 5.23
C GLU A 44 14.48 3.07 5.20
N GLU A 45 13.90 2.33 6.14
CA GLU A 45 12.44 2.21 6.24
C GLU A 45 11.79 3.57 6.56
N GLU A 46 12.37 4.33 7.50
CA GLU A 46 11.80 5.59 8.01
C GLU A 46 11.68 6.68 6.94
N TYR A 47 12.67 6.79 6.05
CA TYR A 47 12.64 7.81 4.99
C TYR A 47 12.09 7.30 3.65
N GLN A 48 11.95 5.98 3.45
CA GLN A 48 11.33 5.43 2.23
C GLN A 48 9.82 5.19 2.37
N CYS A 49 9.33 4.99 3.59
CA CYS A 49 7.93 4.70 3.87
C CYS A 49 7.17 5.93 4.37
N ILE A 50 5.84 5.86 4.32
CA ILE A 50 4.97 6.97 4.73
C ILE A 50 4.43 6.68 6.14
N PRO A 51 4.62 7.57 7.14
CA PRO A 51 4.02 7.39 8.45
C PRO A 51 2.50 7.49 8.41
N GLN A 52 1.81 6.76 9.29
CA GLN A 52 0.35 6.88 9.41
C GLN A 52 -0.06 8.24 10.00
N TYR A 53 -1.23 8.73 9.58
CA TYR A 53 -1.72 10.06 9.94
C TYR A 53 -1.94 10.27 11.45
N ASN A 54 -2.24 9.19 12.18
CA ASN A 54 -2.57 9.20 13.61
C ASN A 54 -1.45 8.65 14.49
N ASP A 55 -0.45 8.00 13.90
CA ASP A 55 0.70 7.45 14.61
C ASP A 55 1.91 7.39 13.69
N GLN A 56 2.85 8.31 13.92
CA GLN A 56 4.08 8.43 13.15
C GLN A 56 5.08 7.28 13.37
N SER A 57 4.88 6.45 14.42
CA SER A 57 5.69 5.25 14.63
C SER A 57 5.27 4.08 13.72
N ILE A 58 4.09 4.16 13.10
CA ILE A 58 3.58 3.14 12.19
C ILE A 58 3.87 3.56 10.76
N LEU A 59 4.79 2.84 10.11
CA LEU A 59 5.20 3.10 8.73
C LEU A 59 4.39 2.25 7.74
N ARG A 60 3.87 2.90 6.70
CA ARG A 60 3.26 2.24 5.54
C ARG A 60 4.27 2.16 4.41
N CYS A 61 4.84 0.97 4.25
CA CYS A 61 5.86 0.67 3.25
C CYS A 61 5.34 0.00 1.97
N ASN A 62 4.07 -0.38 1.97
CA ASN A 62 3.43 -1.02 0.83
C ASN A 62 1.98 -0.57 0.67
N TRP A 63 1.57 -0.43 -0.58
CA TRP A 63 0.30 0.12 -0.98
C TRP A 63 -0.42 -0.84 -1.93
N PRO A 64 -1.47 -1.52 -1.45
CA PRO A 64 -2.36 -2.29 -2.32
C PRO A 64 -3.21 -1.36 -3.17
N THR A 65 -3.35 -1.68 -4.46
CA THR A 65 -4.41 -1.10 -5.29
C THR A 65 -5.68 -1.95 -5.22
N GLY A 66 -6.57 -1.85 -6.21
CA GLY A 66 -7.80 -2.63 -6.28
C GLY A 66 -7.55 -4.13 -6.41
N LEU A 67 -8.16 -4.89 -5.52
CA LEU A 67 -8.23 -6.35 -5.60
C LEU A 67 -9.39 -6.75 -6.52
N LYS A 68 -9.09 -7.46 -7.60
CA LYS A 68 -10.09 -8.11 -8.45
C LYS A 68 -10.22 -9.57 -8.05
N LEU A 69 -11.45 -10.03 -7.89
CA LEU A 69 -11.78 -11.41 -7.61
C LEU A 69 -12.75 -11.92 -8.67
N SER A 70 -12.45 -13.07 -9.26
CA SER A 70 -13.42 -13.84 -10.03
C SER A 70 -13.70 -15.14 -9.31
N ILE A 71 -14.97 -15.43 -9.06
CA ILE A 71 -15.39 -16.54 -8.19
C ILE A 71 -16.33 -17.44 -8.96
N GLU A 72 -15.95 -18.71 -9.11
CA GLU A 72 -16.70 -19.74 -9.79
C GLU A 72 -17.10 -20.88 -8.83
N SER A 73 -17.93 -21.80 -9.30
CA SER A 73 -18.46 -22.89 -8.46
C SER A 73 -17.39 -23.81 -7.84
N ARG A 74 -16.21 -23.94 -8.48
CA ARG A 74 -15.11 -24.84 -8.06
C ARG A 74 -13.73 -24.20 -8.04
N SER A 75 -13.64 -22.92 -8.38
CA SER A 75 -12.38 -22.20 -8.51
C SER A 75 -12.58 -20.71 -8.30
N GLY A 76 -11.50 -20.03 -7.98
CA GLY A 76 -11.46 -18.58 -7.97
C GLY A 76 -10.14 -18.07 -8.51
N LYS A 77 -10.10 -16.79 -8.90
CA LYS A 77 -8.89 -16.10 -9.32
C LYS A 77 -8.82 -14.75 -8.65
N PHE A 78 -7.61 -14.32 -8.33
CA PHE A 78 -7.37 -12.97 -7.87
C PHE A 78 -6.27 -12.28 -8.68
N GLU A 79 -6.41 -10.97 -8.81
CA GLU A 79 -5.43 -10.08 -9.40
C GLU A 79 -5.38 -8.80 -8.54
N GLN A 80 -4.17 -8.36 -8.20
CA GLN A 80 -3.98 -7.10 -7.49
C GLN A 80 -2.64 -6.47 -7.85
N ASP A 81 -2.63 -5.16 -8.09
CA ASP A 81 -1.39 -4.41 -8.22
C ASP A 81 -0.93 -3.88 -6.86
N TRP A 82 0.38 -3.80 -6.70
CA TRP A 82 1.04 -3.40 -5.46
C TRP A 82 2.19 -2.44 -5.77
N SER A 83 2.30 -1.39 -4.95
CA SER A 83 3.51 -0.56 -4.88
C SER A 83 4.20 -0.82 -3.55
N VAL A 84 5.48 -1.19 -3.60
CA VAL A 84 6.29 -1.53 -2.44
C VAL A 84 7.45 -0.53 -2.39
N ASN A 85 7.49 0.29 -1.35
CA ASN A 85 8.49 1.32 -1.14
C ASN A 85 9.73 0.81 -0.42
N TYR A 86 9.54 -0.21 0.44
CA TYR A 86 10.58 -0.88 1.21
C TYR A 86 10.23 -2.36 1.38
N GLU A 87 11.23 -3.22 1.56
CA GLU A 87 11.05 -4.67 1.64
C GLU A 87 9.90 -5.04 2.60
N SER A 88 8.92 -5.80 2.11
CA SER A 88 7.65 -6.00 2.81
C SER A 88 7.08 -7.39 2.62
N TRP A 89 6.36 -7.87 3.64
CA TRP A 89 5.51 -9.05 3.53
C TRP A 89 4.12 -8.66 3.03
N ILE A 90 3.76 -9.13 1.83
CA ILE A 90 2.44 -8.91 1.24
C ILE A 90 1.54 -10.07 1.60
N THR A 91 0.38 -9.78 2.19
CA THR A 91 -0.61 -10.80 2.50
C THR A 91 -1.54 -11.03 1.31
N LEU A 92 -1.68 -12.29 0.90
CA LEU A 92 -2.56 -12.69 -0.19
C LEU A 92 -3.99 -12.94 0.31
N PRO A 93 -5.00 -12.89 -0.57
CA PRO A 93 -6.34 -13.36 -0.24
C PRO A 93 -6.36 -14.88 -0.03
N GLY A 94 -7.37 -15.35 0.72
CA GLY A 94 -7.51 -16.74 1.15
C GLY A 94 -7.23 -16.95 2.63
N ASN A 95 -7.24 -18.21 3.03
CA ASN A 95 -6.94 -18.68 4.39
C ASN A 95 -6.40 -20.12 4.34
N ASP A 96 -6.24 -20.76 5.50
CA ASP A 96 -5.74 -22.14 5.58
C ASP A 96 -6.64 -23.18 4.88
N LEU A 97 -7.95 -22.89 4.74
CA LEU A 97 -8.91 -23.77 4.07
C LEU A 97 -8.96 -23.51 2.56
N TYR A 98 -8.85 -22.25 2.16
CA TYR A 98 -8.84 -21.77 0.77
C TYR A 98 -7.50 -21.12 0.48
N TRP A 99 -6.47 -21.96 0.39
CA TRP A 99 -5.11 -21.51 0.17
C TRP A 99 -4.92 -21.01 -1.28
N PRO A 100 -4.25 -19.86 -1.50
CA PRO A 100 -3.94 -19.41 -2.85
C PRO A 100 -2.86 -20.28 -3.50
N GLU A 101 -3.15 -20.76 -4.70
CA GLU A 101 -2.28 -21.58 -5.53
C GLU A 101 -1.86 -20.82 -6.80
N ASN A 102 -0.88 -21.37 -7.54
CA ASN A 102 -0.36 -20.79 -8.79
C ASN A 102 -0.01 -19.30 -8.69
N VAL A 103 0.46 -18.86 -7.52
CA VAL A 103 0.73 -17.45 -7.25
C VAL A 103 1.89 -16.96 -8.10
N ARG A 104 1.68 -15.85 -8.79
CA ARG A 104 2.67 -15.19 -9.65
C ARG A 104 2.85 -13.74 -9.28
N VAL A 105 4.09 -13.27 -9.39
CA VAL A 105 4.49 -11.87 -9.28
C VAL A 105 5.08 -11.48 -10.62
N ASN A 106 4.46 -10.52 -11.32
CA ASN A 106 4.85 -10.10 -12.66
C ASN A 106 5.02 -11.32 -13.61
N ASN A 107 4.00 -12.20 -13.61
CA ASN A 107 3.94 -13.45 -14.37
C ASN A 107 4.97 -14.53 -14.00
N LYS A 108 5.86 -14.31 -13.03
CA LYS A 108 6.83 -15.29 -12.54
C LYS A 108 6.28 -16.01 -11.30
N PRO A 109 6.45 -17.34 -11.16
CA PRO A 109 6.04 -18.06 -9.95
C PRO A 109 6.66 -17.44 -8.69
N ALA A 110 5.86 -17.31 -7.63
CA ALA A 110 6.29 -16.75 -6.35
C ALA A 110 6.25 -17.80 -5.24
N VAL A 111 7.20 -17.71 -4.31
CA VAL A 111 7.22 -18.56 -3.11
C VAL A 111 6.24 -17.98 -2.09
N VAL A 112 5.21 -18.75 -1.76
CA VAL A 112 4.21 -18.40 -0.76
C VAL A 112 4.55 -19.07 0.56
N LEU A 113 4.62 -18.29 1.63
CA LEU A 113 4.89 -18.79 2.98
C LEU A 113 3.68 -18.54 3.90
N LYS A 114 3.46 -19.47 4.83
CA LYS A 114 2.51 -19.27 5.91
C LYS A 114 3.15 -18.45 7.02
N LYS A 115 2.60 -17.27 7.30
CA LYS A 115 3.01 -16.41 8.41
C LYS A 115 1.77 -15.77 9.04
N ASP A 116 1.64 -15.84 10.36
CA ASP A 116 0.47 -15.35 11.11
C ASP A 116 -0.84 -15.96 10.60
N ASN A 117 -0.83 -17.28 10.31
CA ASN A 117 -1.94 -18.04 9.71
C ASN A 117 -2.48 -17.50 8.38
N ARG A 118 -1.65 -16.75 7.64
CA ARG A 118 -2.01 -16.18 6.34
C ARG A 118 -0.95 -16.51 5.30
N ALA A 119 -1.38 -16.66 4.05
CA ALA A 119 -0.49 -16.77 2.90
C ALA A 119 0.17 -15.41 2.64
N LYS A 120 1.51 -15.37 2.68
CA LYS A 120 2.29 -14.16 2.43
C LYS A 120 3.40 -14.41 1.43
N ILE A 121 3.77 -13.37 0.69
CA ILE A 121 4.97 -13.34 -0.16
C ILE A 121 5.88 -12.20 0.31
N LYS A 122 7.19 -12.37 0.18
CA LYS A 122 8.16 -11.30 0.45
C LYS A 122 8.48 -10.58 -0.86
N LEU A 123 8.36 -9.26 -0.87
CA LEU A 123 8.70 -8.44 -2.03
C LEU A 123 9.70 -7.36 -1.62
N GLU A 124 10.67 -7.12 -2.49
CA GLU A 124 11.56 -5.96 -2.43
C GLU A 124 10.83 -4.69 -2.87
N LYS A 125 11.53 -3.55 -2.79
CA LYS A 125 11.03 -2.29 -3.37
C LYS A 125 10.74 -2.45 -4.87
N GLY A 126 9.54 -2.07 -5.29
CA GLY A 126 9.12 -2.14 -6.69
C GLY A 126 7.60 -2.06 -6.88
N ASN A 127 7.18 -2.13 -8.14
CA ASN A 127 5.77 -2.25 -8.50
C ASN A 127 5.50 -3.65 -9.04
N TYR A 128 4.41 -4.25 -8.58
CA TYR A 128 4.12 -5.65 -8.83
C TYR A 128 2.66 -5.86 -9.19
N LYS A 129 2.43 -6.71 -10.17
CA LYS A 129 1.14 -7.34 -10.42
C LYS A 129 1.18 -8.75 -9.82
N ILE A 130 0.31 -9.00 -8.85
CA ILE A 130 0.19 -10.30 -8.18
C ILE A 130 -1.07 -10.98 -8.68
N THR A 131 -0.94 -12.22 -9.11
CA THR A 131 -2.08 -13.06 -9.46
C THR A 131 -1.99 -14.41 -8.75
N GLY A 132 -3.13 -15.07 -8.63
CA GLY A 132 -3.19 -16.44 -8.14
C GLY A 132 -4.59 -17.01 -8.29
N GLU A 133 -4.70 -18.28 -7.95
CA GLU A 133 -5.90 -19.07 -8.14
C GLU A 133 -6.29 -19.76 -6.83
N PHE A 134 -7.54 -20.17 -6.75
CA PHE A 134 -8.07 -20.98 -5.67
C PHE A 134 -8.77 -22.18 -6.27
N HIS A 135 -8.70 -23.32 -5.56
CA HIS A 135 -9.42 -24.53 -5.91
C HIS A 135 -10.25 -25.01 -4.72
N TRP A 136 -11.52 -25.34 -4.99
CA TRP A 136 -12.42 -25.88 -3.97
C TRP A 136 -13.43 -26.85 -4.58
N ASN A 137 -13.87 -27.82 -3.78
CA ASN A 137 -14.87 -28.82 -4.22
C ASN A 137 -16.28 -28.22 -4.37
N LYS A 138 -16.60 -27.22 -3.55
CA LYS A 138 -17.87 -26.50 -3.52
C LYS A 138 -17.59 -25.02 -3.24
N LEU A 139 -18.38 -24.15 -3.88
CA LEU A 139 -18.32 -22.71 -3.67
C LEU A 139 -18.33 -22.35 -2.18
N PRO A 140 -17.33 -21.60 -1.69
CA PRO A 140 -17.25 -21.22 -0.28
C PRO A 140 -18.29 -20.16 0.06
N GLU A 141 -18.75 -20.17 1.31
CA GLU A 141 -19.65 -19.13 1.83
C GLU A 141 -18.93 -17.80 2.04
N TYR A 142 -17.62 -17.84 2.27
CA TYR A 142 -16.77 -16.66 2.42
C TYR A 142 -15.36 -16.93 1.88
N LEU A 143 -14.72 -15.87 1.39
CA LEU A 143 -13.30 -15.85 1.07
C LEU A 143 -12.66 -14.68 1.80
N GLN A 144 -11.62 -14.95 2.59
CA GLN A 144 -10.96 -13.91 3.36
C GLN A 144 -10.07 -13.05 2.46
N VAL A 145 -10.20 -11.72 2.58
CA VAL A 145 -9.34 -10.75 1.88
C VAL A 145 -8.38 -10.07 2.87
N PRO A 146 -7.24 -9.53 2.41
CA PRO A 146 -6.37 -8.71 3.26
C PRO A 146 -7.11 -7.47 3.78
N ARG A 147 -6.84 -7.05 5.03
CA ARG A 147 -7.46 -5.84 5.61
C ARG A 147 -7.07 -4.58 4.85
N ASP A 148 -5.87 -4.58 4.30
CA ASP A 148 -5.31 -3.45 3.56
C ASP A 148 -5.96 -3.32 2.16
N SER A 149 -6.74 -4.30 1.69
CA SER A 149 -7.48 -4.23 0.42
C SER A 149 -8.67 -3.28 0.52
N ALA A 150 -8.43 -2.00 0.27
CA ALA A 150 -9.45 -0.95 0.39
C ALA A 150 -10.53 -1.00 -0.70
N LEU A 151 -10.18 -1.42 -1.91
CA LEU A 151 -11.11 -1.57 -3.04
C LEU A 151 -11.12 -3.04 -3.47
N VAL A 152 -12.32 -3.63 -3.49
CA VAL A 152 -12.55 -5.00 -3.96
C VAL A 152 -13.58 -4.96 -5.08
N THR A 153 -13.25 -5.57 -6.21
CA THR A 153 -14.15 -5.72 -7.35
C THR A 153 -14.38 -7.21 -7.61
N LEU A 154 -15.65 -7.61 -7.65
CA LEU A 154 -16.05 -8.93 -8.08
C LEU A 154 -16.36 -8.89 -9.58
N ILE A 155 -15.72 -9.75 -10.36
CA ILE A 155 -15.84 -9.83 -11.83
C ILE A 155 -16.33 -11.20 -12.31
#